data_AF-A0A533YC41-F1
#
_entry.id   AF-A0A533YC41-F1
#
_cell.length_a   1.000
_cell.length_b   1.000
_cell.length_c   1.000
_cell.angle_alpha   90.00
_cell.angle_beta   90.00
_cell.angle_gamma   90.00
#
_symmetry.space_group_name_H-M   'P 1'
#
loop_
_entity.id
_entity.type
_entity.pdbx_description
1 polymer ?
#
loop_
_entity_poly.entity_id
_entity_poly.type
_entity_poly.pdbx_seq_one_letter_code
_entity_poly.pdbx_strand_id
1 'polypeptide(L)' 'MAKKTTSESDETRLKKKVAAKLTDHKNLKEDEALRSLRKRLRRTQRKRRALALRKKNSASKKTAAPASK' A
#
# COMPACT_ATOMS: atom_id res chain seq x y z
N MET A 1 -13.17 7.67 22.39
CA MET A 1 -12.14 7.87 21.34
C MET A 1 -11.04 6.80 21.48
N ALA A 2 -11.28 5.58 21.00
CA ALA A 2 -10.31 4.51 21.11
C ALA A 2 -9.13 4.77 20.16
N LYS A 3 -7.93 4.91 20.73
CA LYS A 3 -6.66 5.04 20.01
C LYS A 3 -6.58 3.89 19.02
N LYS A 4 -6.60 4.19 17.71
CA LYS A 4 -6.39 3.18 16.67
C LYS A 4 -4.97 2.66 16.87
N THR A 5 -4.88 1.48 17.46
CA THR A 5 -3.65 0.72 17.58
C THR A 5 -2.99 0.73 16.20
N THR A 6 -1.67 0.86 16.21
CA THR A 6 -0.77 0.75 15.06
C THR A 6 -0.84 -0.68 14.51
N SER A 7 -2.03 -1.11 14.09
CA SER A 7 -2.26 -2.34 13.37
C SER A 7 -1.39 -2.25 12.14
N GLU A 8 -0.52 -3.26 11.98
CA GLU A 8 0.34 -3.42 10.82
C GLU A 8 -0.36 -2.97 9.53
N SER A 9 0.31 -2.10 8.77
CA SER A 9 -0.20 -1.62 7.49
C SER A 9 -0.57 -2.82 6.60
N ASP A 10 -1.68 -2.74 5.88
CA ASP A 10 -2.09 -3.82 4.96
C ASP A 10 -0.95 -4.24 4.00
N GLU A 11 -0.04 -3.31 3.69
CA GLU A 11 1.16 -3.59 2.89
C GLU A 11 2.13 -4.56 3.59
N THR A 12 2.39 -4.41 4.90
CA THR A 12 3.32 -5.29 5.63
C THR A 12 2.72 -6.68 5.81
N ARG A 13 1.41 -6.77 6.09
CA ARG A 13 0.69 -8.04 6.13
C ARG A 13 0.73 -8.77 4.79
N LEU A 14 0.53 -8.05 3.67
CA LEU A 14 0.59 -8.65 2.33
C LEU A 14 2.01 -9.07 1.96
N LYS A 15 3.04 -8.31 2.33
CA LYS A 15 4.44 -8.72 2.13
C LYS A 15 4.77 -10.00 2.88
N LYS A 16 4.39 -10.11 4.15
CA LYS A 16 4.56 -11.33 4.96
C LYS A 16 3.87 -12.54 4.31
N LYS A 17 2.62 -12.38 3.84
CA LYS A 17 1.88 -13.45 3.15
C LYS A 17 2.53 -13.89 1.83
N VAL A 18 3.05 -12.94 1.05
CA VAL A 18 3.76 -13.26 -0.20
C VAL A 18 5.07 -14.00 0.10
N ALA A 19 5.82 -13.59 1.12
CA ALA A 19 7.06 -14.26 1.53
C ALA A 19 6.81 -15.69 2.04
N ALA A 20 5.79 -15.88 2.88
CA ALA A 20 5.42 -17.21 3.37
C ALA A 20 4.95 -18.14 2.23
N LYS A 21 4.20 -17.62 1.25
CA LYS A 21 3.78 -18.43 0.09
C LYS A 21 4.92 -18.70 -0.89
N LEU A 22 5.98 -17.89 -0.87
CA LEU A 22 7.18 -18.07 -1.68
C LEU A 22 8.05 -19.26 -1.24
N THR A 23 8.02 -19.62 0.04
CA THR A 23 8.80 -20.74 0.57
C THR A 23 8.11 -22.09 0.34
N ASP A 24 6.80 -22.09 0.10
CA ASP A 24 5.99 -23.30 0.04
C ASP A 24 5.78 -23.83 -1.40
N HIS A 25 6.43 -23.26 -2.42
CA HIS A 25 6.13 -23.54 -3.82
C HIS A 25 6.43 -24.99 -4.24
N LYS A 26 5.39 -25.81 -4.31
CA LYS A 26 5.43 -27.13 -4.96
C LYS A 26 4.30 -27.33 -5.98
N ASN A 27 3.25 -26.50 -5.98
CA ASN A 27 2.05 -26.75 -6.80
C ASN A 27 1.57 -25.54 -7.64
N LEU A 28 1.09 -25.82 -8.87
CA LEU A 28 0.53 -24.81 -9.81
C LEU A 28 -0.62 -23.98 -9.23
N LYS A 29 -1.44 -24.56 -8.33
CA LYS A 29 -2.54 -23.85 -7.65
C LYS A 29 -2.03 -22.81 -6.63
N GLU A 30 -0.87 -23.06 -6.03
CA GLU A 30 -0.19 -22.10 -5.15
C GLU A 30 0.35 -20.92 -5.94
N ASP A 31 0.74 -21.13 -7.20
CA ASP A 31 1.20 -20.07 -8.09
C ASP A 31 0.08 -19.10 -8.48
N GLU A 32 -1.14 -19.58 -8.72
CA GLU A 32 -2.29 -18.71 -8.95
C GLU A 32 -2.64 -17.88 -7.70
N ALA A 33 -2.64 -18.52 -6.54
CA ALA A 33 -2.85 -17.86 -5.25
C ALA A 33 -1.75 -16.81 -4.99
N LEU A 34 -0.49 -17.12 -5.25
CA LEU A 34 0.64 -16.19 -5.15
C LEU A 34 0.48 -15.03 -6.14
N ARG A 35 0.08 -15.31 -7.38
CA ARG A 35 -0.16 -14.29 -8.40
C ARG A 35 -1.25 -13.32 -7.96
N SER A 36 -2.33 -13.82 -7.36
CA SER A 36 -3.40 -12.99 -6.79
C SER A 36 -2.90 -12.10 -5.64
N LEU A 37 -2.07 -12.65 -4.74
CA LEU A 37 -1.47 -11.93 -3.61
C LEU A 37 -0.52 -10.83 -4.08
N ARG A 38 0.35 -11.12 -5.06
CA ARG A 38 1.23 -10.12 -5.69
C ARG A 38 0.44 -8.99 -6.35
N LYS A 39 -0.66 -9.31 -7.05
CA LYS A 39 -1.56 -8.28 -7.63
C LYS A 39 -2.18 -7.40 -6.54
N ARG A 40 -2.64 -7.99 -5.43
CA ARG A 40 -3.20 -7.25 -4.29
C ARG A 40 -2.15 -6.32 -3.66
N LEU A 41 -0.92 -6.80 -3.46
CA LEU A 41 0.19 -5.98 -2.96
C LEU A 41 0.51 -4.79 -3.88
N ARG A 42 0.56 -5.00 -5.20
CA ARG A 42 0.76 -3.89 -6.15
C ARG A 42 -0.37 -2.86 -6.10
N ARG A 43 -1.62 -3.29 -5.95
CA ARG A 43 -2.79 -2.39 -5.81
C ARG A 43 -2.70 -1.54 -4.53
N THR A 44 -2.33 -2.13 -3.39
CA THR A 44 -2.19 -1.38 -2.14
C THR A 44 -1.04 -0.38 -2.20
N GLN A 45 0.10 -0.77 -2.78
CA GLN A 45 1.23 0.13 -3.02
C GLN A 45 0.85 1.31 -3.92
N ARG A 46 0.12 1.07 -5.02
CA ARG A 46 -0.38 2.14 -5.89
C ARG A 46 -1.32 3.09 -5.15
N LYS A 47 -2.25 2.57 -4.35
CA LYS A 47 -3.16 3.39 -3.52
C LYS A 47 -2.37 4.25 -2.53
N ARG A 48 -1.35 3.70 -1.87
CA ARG A 48 -0.46 4.44 -0.97
C ARG A 48 0.27 5.56 -1.70
N ARG A 49 0.83 5.29 -2.89
CA ARG A 49 1.51 6.30 -3.72
C ARG A 49 0.54 7.40 -4.15
N ALA A 50 -0.66 7.05 -4.63
CA ALA A 50 -1.68 8.02 -5.03
C ALA A 50 -2.08 8.94 -3.86
N LEU A 51 -2.27 8.38 -2.65
CA LEU A 51 -2.56 9.18 -1.47
C LEU A 51 -1.38 10.09 -1.08
N ALA A 52 -0.15 9.61 -1.19
CA ALA A 52 1.05 10.41 -0.93
C ALA A 52 1.18 11.57 -1.95
N LEU A 53 0.96 11.30 -3.24
CA LEU A 53 0.94 12.33 -4.28
C LEU A 53 -0.18 13.34 -4.06
N ARG A 54 -1.40 12.88 -3.73
CA ARG A 54 -2.51 13.77 -3.39
C ARG A 54 -2.17 14.67 -2.21
N LYS A 55 -1.58 14.11 -1.15
CA LYS A 55 -1.13 14.88 0.02
C LYS A 55 -0.08 15.93 -0.38
N LYS A 56 0.95 15.55 -1.15
CA LYS A 56 1.97 16.48 -1.68
C LYS A 56 1.33 17.61 -2.50
N ASN A 57 0.44 17.27 -3.43
CA ASN A 57 -0.22 18.24 -4.30
C ASN A 57 -1.21 19.13 -3.55
N SER A 58 -1.88 18.62 -2.52
CA SER A 58 -2.75 19.44 -1.66
C SER A 58 -1.95 20.35 -0.74
N ALA A 59 -0.78 19.90 -0.28
CA ALA A 59 0.12 20.72 0.53
C ALA A 59 0.69 21.86 -0.32
N SER A 60 1.11 21.59 -1.57
CA SER A 60 1.58 22.63 -2.48
C SER A 60 0.49 23.62 -2.88
N LYS A 61 -0.78 23.21 -2.96
CA LYS A 61 -1.92 24.11 -3.16
C LYS A 61 -2.22 24.99 -1.94
N LYS A 62 -1.99 24.50 -0.71
CA LYS A 62 -2.16 25.31 0.51
C LYS A 62 -1.05 26.35 0.71
N THR A 63 0.12 26.16 0.09
CA THR A 63 1.20 27.15 0.06
C THR A 63 1.17 28.04 -1.19
N ALA A 64 0.20 27.87 -2.10
CA ALA A 64 0.03 28.66 -3.31
C ALA A 64 -1.25 29.53 -3.27
N ALA A 65 -1.54 30.10 -2.11
CA ALA A 65 -2.41 31.27 -2.00
C ALA A 65 -1.52 32.53 -1.93
N PRO A 66 -1.93 33.62 -2.59
CA PRO A 66 -1.05 34.49 -3.38
C PRO A 66 -0.18 35.41 -2.51
N ALA A 67 1.07 35.59 -2.92
CA ALA A 67 1.81 36.80 -2.62
C ALA A 67 1.13 37.96 -3.35
N SER A 68 0.07 38.51 -2.75
CA SER A 68 -0.40 39.86 -3.03
C SER A 68 -0.03 40.72 -1.84
N LYS A 69 1.06 41.47 -1.99
CA LYS A 69 1.30 42.82 -1.50
C LYS A 69 2.67 43.26 -1.99
#